data_AF-A0A7K4YUK3-F1
#
_entry.id   AF-A0A7K4YUK3-F1
#
_cell.length_a   1.000
_cell.length_b   1.000
_cell.length_c   1.000
_cell.angle_alpha   90.00
_cell.angle_beta   90.00
_cell.angle_gamma   90.00
#
_symmetry.space_group_name_H-M   'P 1'
#
loop_
_entity.id
_entity.type
_entity.pdbx_description
1 polymer ?
#
loop_
_entity_poly.entity_id
_entity_poly.type
_entity_poly.pdbx_seq_one_letter_code
_entity_poly.pdbx_strand_id
1 'polypeptide(L)'
;MVALLGGGTNLGKEMQEGQIFPVDYEVLEGIPVGTIHRRWQHVAAPLCLLHQGAPGLLCPIAIQIGTTPPPIFLPSDDEWDWLLAKSQVRNADFYSHQLLT
;
A
#
# COMPACT_ATOMS: atom_id res chain seq x y z
N MET A 1 -3.92 19.58 -10.22
CA MET A 1 -4.33 18.58 -9.21
C MET A 1 -5.32 17.65 -9.89
N VAL A 2 -4.86 16.48 -10.34
CA VAL A 2 -5.77 15.45 -10.90
C VAL A 2 -6.45 14.79 -9.70
N ALA A 3 -7.78 14.73 -9.71
CA ALA A 3 -8.50 14.07 -8.63
C ALA A 3 -8.17 12.57 -8.65
N LEU A 4 -7.80 12.04 -7.49
CA LEU A 4 -7.44 10.63 -7.28
C LEU A 4 -8.59 9.67 -7.63
N LEU A 5 -9.82 10.16 -7.45
CA LEU A 5 -11.06 9.55 -7.88
C LEU A 5 -11.68 10.45 -8.97
N GLY A 6 -12.46 9.89 -9.88
CA GLY A 6 -13.12 10.65 -10.96
C GLY A 6 -13.99 11.81 -10.45
N GLY A 7 -14.27 12.79 -11.31
CA GLY A 7 -15.18 13.88 -10.95
C GLY A 7 -16.59 13.36 -10.62
N GLY A 8 -17.18 13.82 -9.51
CA GLY A 8 -18.56 13.47 -9.12
C GLY A 8 -18.72 12.23 -8.24
N THR A 9 -17.62 11.74 -7.66
CA THR A 9 -17.64 10.64 -6.69
C THR A 9 -16.90 11.00 -5.40
N ASN A 10 -16.94 10.11 -4.41
CA ASN A 10 -16.15 10.18 -3.19
C ASN A 10 -15.81 8.75 -2.72
N LEU A 11 -14.86 8.63 -1.80
CA LEU A 11 -14.40 7.32 -1.30
C LEU A 11 -15.55 6.45 -0.79
N GLY A 12 -16.49 7.00 -0.03
CA GLY A 12 -17.63 6.25 0.51
C GLY A 12 -18.54 5.67 -0.57
N LYS A 13 -18.78 6.43 -1.65
CA LYS A 13 -19.54 5.96 -2.80
C LYS A 13 -18.80 4.83 -3.54
N GLU A 14 -17.51 5.01 -3.83
CA GLU A 14 -16.70 3.98 -4.50
C GLU A 14 -16.60 2.69 -3.66
N MET A 15 -16.55 2.80 -2.32
CA MET A 15 -16.61 1.64 -1.42
C MET A 15 -17.96 0.93 -1.50
N GLN A 16 -19.08 1.67 -1.53
CA GLN A 16 -20.42 1.09 -1.68
C GLN A 16 -20.62 0.42 -3.05
N GLU A 17 -20.00 0.96 -4.10
CA GLU A 17 -20.05 0.43 -5.46
C GLU A 17 -19.04 -0.71 -5.71
N GLY A 18 -18.27 -1.10 -4.69
CA GLY A 18 -17.32 -2.21 -4.77
C GLY A 18 -16.08 -1.92 -5.62
N GLN A 19 -15.73 -0.66 -5.80
CA GLN A 19 -14.57 -0.21 -6.60
C GLN A 19 -13.28 -0.06 -5.78
N ILE A 20 -13.33 -0.34 -4.47
CA ILE A 20 -12.22 -0.15 -3.55
C ILE A 20 -11.78 -1.50 -3.00
N PHE A 21 -10.49 -1.81 -3.13
CA PHE A 21 -9.91 -3.10 -2.78
C PHE A 21 -8.74 -2.88 -1.79
N PRO A 22 -8.90 -3.28 -0.52
CA PRO A 22 -7.79 -3.26 0.43
C PRO A 22 -6.87 -4.46 0.21
N VAL A 23 -5.56 -4.24 0.36
CA VAL A 23 -4.53 -5.27 0.47
C VAL A 23 -3.80 -5.05 1.78
N ASP A 24 -4.02 -5.96 2.73
CA ASP A 24 -3.55 -5.86 4.10
C ASP A 24 -2.45 -6.88 4.39
N TYR A 25 -1.28 -6.39 4.81
CA TYR A 25 -0.12 -7.20 5.17
C TYR A 25 0.11 -7.27 6.68
N GLU A 26 -0.92 -7.06 7.51
CA GLU A 26 -0.86 -7.18 8.98
C GLU A 26 -0.16 -8.46 9.47
N VAL A 27 -0.25 -9.57 8.73
CA VAL A 27 0.42 -10.84 9.06
C VAL A 27 1.95 -10.73 9.17
N LEU A 28 2.56 -9.69 8.57
CA LEU A 28 4.00 -9.43 8.63
C LEU A 28 4.40 -8.54 9.83
N GLU A 29 3.43 -8.06 10.61
CA GLU A 29 3.71 -7.21 11.78
C GLU A 29 4.53 -8.01 12.82
N GLY A 30 5.63 -7.41 13.27
CA GLY A 30 6.48 -7.99 14.32
C GLY A 30 7.25 -9.24 13.94
N ILE A 31 7.30 -9.63 12.66
CA ILE A 31 8.10 -10.80 12.25
C ILE A 31 9.59 -10.58 12.54
N PRO A 32 10.32 -11.61 13.01
CA PRO A 32 11.74 -11.46 13.29
C PRO A 32 12.52 -11.25 11.98
N VAL A 33 13.26 -10.15 11.92
CA VAL A 33 14.12 -9.80 10.78
C VAL A 33 15.57 -10.18 11.07
N GLY A 34 16.22 -10.78 10.07
CA GLY A 34 17.63 -11.17 10.15
C GLY A 34 18.60 -10.11 9.64
N THR A 35 19.85 -10.53 9.44
CA THR A 35 20.86 -9.71 8.77
C THR A 35 21.27 -10.31 7.44
N ILE A 36 21.39 -9.49 6.39
CA ILE A 36 21.98 -9.86 5.10
C ILE A 36 23.30 -9.11 4.98
N HIS A 37 24.40 -9.82 4.72
CA HIS A 37 25.76 -9.25 4.72
C HIS A 37 26.07 -8.38 5.96
N ARG A 38 25.66 -8.86 7.15
CA ARG A 38 25.79 -8.16 8.45
C ARG A 38 25.01 -6.84 8.55
N ARG A 39 24.08 -6.55 7.65
CA ARG A 39 23.17 -5.40 7.73
C ARG A 39 21.80 -5.86 8.18
N TRP A 40 21.27 -5.21 9.20
CA TRP A 40 19.88 -5.39 9.63
C TRP A 40 18.92 -5.11 8.49
N GLN A 41 17.97 -6.00 8.31
CA GLN A 41 16.89 -5.84 7.36
C GLN A 41 15.64 -5.32 8.09
N HIS A 42 14.71 -4.79 7.31
CA HIS A 42 13.43 -4.31 7.81
C HIS A 42 12.33 -4.90 6.94
N VAL A 43 11.21 -5.22 7.58
CA VAL A 43 9.96 -5.59 6.91
C VAL A 43 8.87 -4.73 7.52
N ALA A 44 8.04 -4.15 6.67
CA ALA A 44 6.86 -3.41 7.08
C ALA A 44 5.61 -4.28 6.89
N ALA A 45 4.54 -3.96 7.61
CA ALA A 45 3.19 -4.46 7.38
C ALA A 45 2.30 -3.34 6.80
N PRO A 46 2.42 -3.01 5.50
CA PRO A 46 1.65 -1.93 4.91
C PRO A 46 0.18 -2.32 4.69
N LEU A 47 -0.70 -1.32 4.70
CA LEU A 47 -2.06 -1.40 4.16
C LEU A 47 -2.12 -0.58 2.87
N CYS A 48 -2.43 -1.22 1.75
CA CYS A 48 -2.57 -0.58 0.45
C CYS A 48 -4.05 -0.55 0.04
N LEU A 49 -4.54 0.63 -0.31
CA LEU A 49 -5.88 0.80 -0.86
C LEU A 49 -5.79 0.96 -2.38
N LEU A 50 -6.45 0.07 -3.12
CA LEU A 50 -6.55 0.10 -4.57
C LEU A 50 -7.94 0.59 -4.99
N HIS A 51 -8.01 1.36 -6.07
CA HIS A 51 -9.25 1.74 -6.74
C HIS A 51 -9.31 1.14 -8.14
N GLN A 52 -10.48 0.62 -8.52
CA GLN A 52 -10.78 0.17 -9.87
C GLN A 52 -11.53 1.28 -10.64
N GLY A 53 -10.80 2.19 -11.27
CA GLY A 53 -11.39 3.20 -12.14
C GLY A 53 -11.66 2.69 -13.55
N ALA A 54 -12.36 3.45 -14.40
CA ALA A 54 -12.36 3.20 -15.84
C ALA A 54 -10.94 3.46 -16.38
N PRO A 55 -10.22 2.50 -17.00
CA PRO A 55 -10.64 1.38 -17.87
C PRO A 55 -10.63 -0.03 -17.23
N GLY A 56 -10.91 -0.16 -15.94
CA GLY A 56 -10.97 -1.41 -15.19
C GLY A 56 -9.65 -1.81 -14.51
N LEU A 57 -8.63 -0.95 -14.56
CA LEU A 57 -7.34 -1.17 -13.93
C LEU A 57 -7.39 -0.86 -12.43
N LEU A 58 -6.73 -1.70 -11.63
CA LEU A 58 -6.51 -1.46 -10.21
C LEU A 58 -5.28 -0.57 -10.01
N CYS A 59 -5.49 0.59 -9.40
CA CYS A 59 -4.45 1.57 -9.13
C CYS A 59 -4.36 1.85 -7.62
N PRO A 60 -3.16 1.90 -7.03
CA PRO A 60 -2.99 2.30 -5.63
C PRO A 60 -3.34 3.78 -5.44
N ILE A 61 -4.21 4.04 -4.48
CA ILE A 61 -4.70 5.39 -4.15
C ILE A 61 -4.28 5.85 -2.75
N ALA A 62 -3.95 4.94 -1.85
CA ALA A 62 -3.38 5.25 -0.55
C ALA A 62 -2.53 4.09 -0.04
N ILE A 63 -1.40 4.38 0.62
CA ILE A 63 -0.56 3.38 1.28
C ILE A 63 -0.24 3.86 2.67
N GLN A 64 -0.58 3.06 3.68
CA GLN A 64 -0.18 3.27 5.07
C GLN A 64 0.97 2.33 5.40
N ILE A 65 2.04 2.85 6.01
CA ILE A 65 3.25 2.07 6.33
C ILE A 65 3.62 2.27 7.80
N GLY A 66 3.63 1.18 8.58
CA GLY A 66 4.32 1.14 9.88
C GLY A 66 3.65 1.93 11.01
N THR A 67 4.45 2.36 12.01
CA THR A 67 3.99 2.56 13.39
C THR A 67 3.62 3.99 13.81
N THR A 68 2.91 4.05 14.93
CA THR A 68 1.80 4.93 15.30
C THR A 68 2.10 6.43 15.55
N PRO A 69 1.30 7.37 14.97
CA PRO A 69 0.36 7.13 13.89
C PRO A 69 1.11 7.05 12.55
N PRO A 70 0.88 6.02 11.73
CA PRO A 70 1.53 5.93 10.43
C PRO A 70 1.14 7.08 9.52
N PRO A 71 2.08 7.60 8.72
CA PRO A 71 1.73 8.43 7.58
C PRO A 71 0.94 7.62 6.55
N ILE A 72 -0.03 8.28 5.91
CA ILE A 72 -0.73 7.76 4.73
C ILE A 72 -0.12 8.47 3.52
N PHE A 73 0.57 7.71 2.68
CA PHE A 73 1.13 8.18 1.43
C PHE A 73 0.10 8.13 0.32
N LEU A 74 0.10 9.15 -0.53
CA LEU A 74 -0.82 9.33 -1.65
C LEU A 74 -0.05 9.50 -2.96
N PRO A 75 -0.67 9.20 -4.13
CA PRO A 75 -0.06 9.49 -5.42
C PRO A 75 0.23 10.97 -5.70
N SER A 76 -0.32 11.87 -4.88
CA SER A 76 -0.08 13.32 -4.95
C SER A 76 1.13 13.79 -4.15
N ASP A 77 1.73 12.92 -3.33
CA ASP A 77 2.94 13.24 -2.57
C ASP A 77 4.15 13.34 -3.50
N ASP A 78 5.33 13.65 -2.93
CA ASP A 78 6.58 13.69 -3.69
C ASP A 78 6.82 12.36 -4.42
N GLU A 79 7.43 12.43 -5.61
CA GLU A 79 7.68 11.26 -6.45
C GLU A 79 8.43 10.15 -5.69
N TRP A 80 9.42 10.53 -4.87
CA TRP A 80 10.22 9.58 -4.11
C TRP A 80 9.48 9.03 -2.90
N ASP A 81 8.63 9.82 -2.25
CA ASP A 81 7.79 9.35 -1.14
C ASP A 81 6.79 8.30 -1.65
N TRP A 82 6.12 8.58 -2.76
CA TRP A 82 5.18 7.64 -3.35
C TRP A 82 5.86 6.39 -3.92
N LEU A 83 7.03 6.54 -4.54
CA LEU A 83 7.81 5.40 -5.03
C LEU A 83 8.29 4.51 -3.88
N LEU A 84 8.77 5.10 -2.79
CA LEU A 84 9.18 4.37 -1.60
C LEU A 84 8.00 3.60 -0.99
N ALA A 85 6.83 4.24 -0.90
CA ALA A 85 5.64 3.60 -0.36
C ALA A 85 5.22 2.37 -1.16
N LYS A 86 5.17 2.49 -2.50
CA LYS A 86 4.91 1.34 -3.39
C LYS A 86 5.97 0.26 -3.26
N SER A 87 7.24 0.63 -3.09
CA SER A 87 8.34 -0.32 -2.93
C SER A 87 8.20 -1.15 -1.64
N GLN A 88 7.75 -0.53 -0.54
CA GLN A 88 7.44 -1.24 0.71
C GLN A 88 6.28 -2.23 0.53
N VAL A 89 5.22 -1.85 -0.20
CA VAL A 89 4.12 -2.78 -0.53
C VAL A 89 4.63 -3.97 -1.37
N ARG A 90 5.48 -3.72 -2.37
CA ARG A 90 6.10 -4.81 -3.17
C ARG A 90 7.03 -5.69 -2.34
N ASN A 91 7.72 -5.13 -1.36
CA ASN A 91 8.55 -5.90 -0.45
C ASN A 91 7.71 -6.81 0.46
N ALA A 92 6.63 -6.28 1.04
CA ALA A 92 5.68 -7.06 1.83
C ALA A 92 5.02 -8.19 1.00
N ASP A 93 4.61 -7.91 -0.23
CA ASP A 93 4.10 -8.90 -1.19
C ASP A 93 5.10 -10.04 -1.42
N PHE A 94 6.38 -9.71 -1.60
CA PHE A 94 7.44 -10.71 -1.76
C PHE A 94 7.56 -11.62 -0.52
N TYR A 95 7.56 -11.06 0.69
CA TYR A 95 7.63 -11.87 1.91
C TYR A 95 6.40 -12.77 2.08
N SER A 96 5.20 -12.21 1.88
CA SER A 96 3.95 -12.97 1.96
C SER A 96 3.93 -14.13 0.95
N HIS A 97 4.29 -13.85 -0.30
CA HIS A 97 4.35 -14.87 -1.36
C HIS A 97 5.38 -15.96 -1.05
N GLN A 98 6.57 -15.62 -0.55
CA GLN A 98 7.61 -16.65 -0.33
C GLN A 98 7.42 -17.47 0.94
N LEU A 99 6.74 -16.92 1.95
CA LEU A 99 6.60 -17.57 3.25
C LEU A 99 5.25 -18.26 3.44
N LEU A 100 4.19 -17.78 2.78
CA LEU A 100 2.80 -18.18 3.06
C LEU A 100 2.06 -18.77 1.85
N THR A 101 2.49 -18.47 0.62
CA THR A 101 1.85 -18.97 -0.63
C THR A 101 2.66 -20.10 -1.24
#